data_AF-A0A9N8Z604-F1
#
_entry.id   AF-A0A9N8Z604-F1
#
_cell.length_a   1.000
_cell.length_b   1.000
_cell.length_c   1.000
_cell.angle_alpha   90.00
_cell.angle_beta   90.00
_cell.angle_gamma   90.00
#
_symmetry.space_group_name_H-M   'P 1'
#
loop_
_entity.id
_entity.type
_entity.pdbx_description
1 polymer ?
#
loop_
_entity_poly.entity_id
_entity_poly.type
_entity_poly.pdbx_seq_one_letter_code
_entity_poly.pdbx_strand_id
1 'polypeptide(L)'
;MKQKPDKDPIAHLTAGAISGLSSCVLLQPFDLLKTRLQQERQFRNQLQNLSSAKLSPMNSVLVSTVKNIIAKDSITGLWRGTVPTIFRNVPGSALYFLTLSEIRQLFKQYSRLHTTALSGSGSSLPVISSRDNLIAGMTARGIAGLIVMPATVIKVRYESSFYSYKSVWSAATSILKTEGFKGFFYGYGATVLRDAPQAGLYVLFYERAKLWIGANSYAIASPIIHSSSALFAGISATILTQPFDMVKTRMQLKPLDYRNMLQAARKVFLIPSDYFQEEGFLGFFDGITMRLARKPVQSAVAWTIYEEIVTQFHKYRNTMAQN
;
A
#
# COMPACT_ATOMS: atom_id res chain seq x y z
N MET A 1 -38.03 14.55 4.74
CA MET A 1 -36.60 14.85 5.00
C MET A 1 -35.85 13.53 5.04
N LYS A 2 -35.03 13.21 4.02
CA LYS A 2 -34.24 11.96 4.01
C LYS A 2 -33.17 12.06 5.11
N GLN A 3 -33.36 11.33 6.20
CA GLN A 3 -32.38 11.18 7.26
C GLN A 3 -31.04 10.76 6.65
N LYS A 4 -29.99 11.46 7.04
CA LYS A 4 -28.59 11.13 6.71
C LYS A 4 -28.34 9.73 7.26
N PRO A 5 -27.84 8.75 6.48
CA PRO A 5 -27.65 7.39 6.98
C PRO A 5 -26.68 7.44 8.17
N ASP A 6 -27.12 6.91 9.31
CA ASP A 6 -26.28 6.79 10.49
C ASP A 6 -25.00 6.02 10.13
N LYS A 7 -23.87 6.59 10.57
CA LYS A 7 -22.54 6.08 10.32
C LYS A 7 -22.27 4.89 11.23
N ASP A 8 -22.80 3.72 10.89
CA ASP A 8 -22.56 2.49 11.63
C ASP A 8 -21.07 2.11 11.51
N PRO A 9 -20.24 2.33 12.56
CA PRO A 9 -18.80 2.15 12.47
C PRO A 9 -18.45 0.68 12.20
N ILE A 10 -19.29 -0.22 12.69
CA ILE A 10 -19.17 -1.67 12.53
C ILE A 10 -19.39 -2.06 11.06
N ALA A 11 -20.39 -1.49 10.38
CA ALA A 11 -20.67 -1.80 8.98
C ALA A 11 -19.53 -1.37 8.05
N HIS A 12 -18.93 -0.21 8.32
CA HIS A 12 -17.75 0.25 7.57
C HIS A 12 -16.50 -0.59 7.88
N LEU A 13 -16.34 -1.04 9.13
CA LEU A 13 -15.23 -1.90 9.53
C LEU A 13 -15.31 -3.28 8.87
N THR A 14 -16.50 -3.92 8.90
CA THR A 14 -16.72 -5.24 8.28
C THR A 14 -16.62 -5.17 6.76
N ALA A 15 -17.20 -4.13 6.13
CA ALA A 15 -17.04 -3.90 4.70
C ALA A 15 -15.59 -3.69 4.30
N GLY A 16 -14.81 -2.93 5.09
CA GLY A 16 -13.39 -2.72 4.89
C GLY A 16 -12.58 -4.01 5.02
N ALA A 17 -12.88 -4.85 6.01
CA ALA A 17 -12.21 -6.13 6.23
C ALA A 17 -12.50 -7.13 5.09
N ILE A 18 -13.77 -7.29 4.71
CA ILE A 18 -14.18 -8.21 3.63
C ILE A 18 -13.63 -7.74 2.29
N SER A 19 -13.71 -6.45 1.99
CA SER A 19 -13.10 -5.89 0.77
C SER A 19 -11.58 -6.13 0.74
N GLY A 20 -10.89 -5.89 1.85
CA GLY A 20 -9.46 -6.14 1.99
C GLY A 20 -9.10 -7.60 1.73
N LEU A 21 -9.87 -8.53 2.29
CA LEU A 21 -9.68 -9.97 2.08
C LEU A 21 -9.95 -10.39 0.63
N SER A 22 -11.11 -10.01 0.08
CA SER A 22 -11.52 -10.37 -1.28
C SER A 22 -10.57 -9.82 -2.33
N SER A 23 -10.13 -8.56 -2.19
CA SER A 23 -9.14 -7.97 -3.09
C SER A 23 -7.79 -8.69 -3.03
N CYS A 24 -7.36 -9.16 -1.85
CA CYS A 24 -6.13 -9.94 -1.71
C CYS A 24 -6.23 -11.30 -2.40
N VAL A 25 -7.35 -12.01 -2.23
CA VAL A 25 -7.57 -13.32 -2.86
C VAL A 25 -7.65 -13.18 -4.38
N LEU A 26 -8.38 -12.18 -4.89
CA LEU A 26 -8.54 -11.96 -6.32
C LEU A 26 -7.21 -11.58 -7.02
N LEU A 27 -6.37 -10.81 -6.34
CA LEU A 27 -5.11 -10.32 -6.92
C LEU A 27 -3.88 -11.17 -6.60
N GLN A 28 -4.04 -12.24 -5.82
CA GLN A 28 -2.93 -13.12 -5.46
C GLN A 28 -2.21 -13.72 -6.68
N PRO A 29 -2.88 -14.20 -7.74
CA PRO A 29 -2.19 -14.70 -8.94
C PRO A 29 -1.25 -13.66 -9.55
N PHE A 30 -1.71 -12.41 -9.61
CA PHE A 30 -0.93 -11.29 -10.13
C PHE A 30 0.28 -10.97 -9.24
N ASP A 31 0.08 -11.00 -7.92
CA ASP A 31 1.15 -10.81 -6.94
C ASP A 31 2.21 -11.91 -7.04
N LEU A 32 1.78 -13.17 -7.21
CA LEU A 32 2.68 -14.31 -7.40
C LEU A 32 3.50 -14.16 -8.69
N LEU A 33 2.86 -13.87 -9.82
CA LEU A 33 3.57 -13.70 -11.10
C LEU A 33 4.56 -12.54 -11.06
N LYS A 34 4.18 -11.42 -10.44
CA LYS A 34 5.08 -10.29 -10.24
C LYS A 34 6.32 -10.69 -9.44
N THR A 35 6.16 -11.40 -8.32
CA THR A 35 7.30 -11.80 -7.49
C THR A 35 8.24 -12.76 -8.21
N ARG A 36 7.71 -13.72 -8.99
CA ARG A 36 8.51 -14.64 -9.80
C ARG A 36 9.29 -13.90 -10.90
N LEU A 37 8.63 -13.00 -11.61
CA LEU A 37 9.25 -12.19 -12.64
C LEU A 37 10.33 -11.25 -12.07
N GLN A 38 10.14 -10.74 -10.85
CA GLN A 38 11.16 -9.95 -10.15
C GLN A 38 12.38 -10.79 -9.75
N GLN A 39 12.16 -11.99 -9.21
CA GLN A 39 13.25 -12.92 -8.87
C GLN A 39 14.05 -13.29 -10.11
N GLU A 40 13.36 -13.57 -11.23
CA GLU A 40 14.03 -13.95 -12.46
C GLU A 40 14.79 -12.78 -13.10
N ARG A 41 14.26 -11.55 -13.04
CA ARG A 41 15.01 -10.35 -13.46
C ARG A 41 16.30 -10.17 -12.69
N GLN A 42 16.26 -10.33 -11.36
CA GLN A 42 17.47 -10.20 -10.54
C GLN A 42 18.51 -11.26 -10.90
N PHE A 43 18.07 -12.52 -11.06
CA PHE A 43 18.94 -13.61 -11.48
C PHE A 43 19.55 -13.36 -12.86
N ARG A 44 18.74 -12.91 -13.83
CA ARG A 44 19.18 -12.58 -15.19
C ARG A 44 20.19 -11.44 -15.23
N ASN A 45 19.97 -10.38 -14.45
CA ASN A 45 20.93 -9.28 -14.35
C ASN A 45 22.27 -9.73 -13.76
N GLN A 46 22.25 -10.63 -12.78
CA GLN A 46 23.48 -11.25 -12.27
C GLN A 46 24.15 -12.12 -13.34
N LEU A 47 23.38 -12.94 -14.07
CA LEU A 47 23.93 -13.84 -15.09
C LEU A 47 24.53 -13.08 -16.29
N GLN A 48 23.91 -11.97 -16.69
CA GLN A 48 24.38 -11.11 -17.76
C GLN A 48 25.70 -10.42 -17.42
N ASN A 49 25.92 -10.09 -16.14
CA ASN A 49 27.20 -9.55 -15.68
C ASN A 49 28.34 -10.60 -15.73
N LEU A 50 27.99 -11.89 -15.76
CA LEU A 50 28.93 -13.01 -15.73
C LEU A 50 29.09 -13.66 -17.12
N SER A 51 28.10 -13.57 -17.99
CA SER A 51 28.09 -14.18 -19.31
C SER A 51 27.20 -13.40 -20.28
N SER A 52 27.75 -12.98 -21.43
CA SER A 52 27.03 -12.28 -22.51
C SER A 52 26.09 -13.20 -23.32
N ALA A 53 25.35 -14.08 -22.63
CA ALA A 53 24.40 -14.98 -23.28
C ALA A 53 23.16 -14.22 -23.77
N LYS A 54 22.63 -14.60 -24.93
CA LYS A 54 21.42 -14.01 -25.52
C LYS A 54 20.19 -14.52 -24.76
N LEU A 55 19.62 -13.68 -23.90
CA LEU A 55 18.49 -14.04 -23.05
C LEU A 55 17.14 -13.95 -23.81
N SER A 56 16.23 -14.88 -23.50
CA SER A 56 14.86 -14.90 -24.03
C SER A 56 14.03 -13.68 -23.58
N PRO A 57 13.03 -13.24 -24.38
CA PRO A 57 12.20 -12.08 -24.05
C PRO A 57 11.34 -12.34 -22.80
N MET A 58 11.17 -11.31 -21.96
CA MET A 58 10.47 -11.38 -20.67
C MET A 58 9.02 -11.88 -20.76
N ASN A 59 8.36 -11.71 -21.91
CA ASN A 59 6.99 -12.21 -22.10
C ASN A 59 6.96 -13.74 -22.23
N SER A 60 7.95 -14.32 -22.91
CA SER A 60 8.10 -15.78 -23.03
C SER A 60 8.35 -16.43 -21.67
N VAL A 61 9.11 -15.74 -20.81
CA VAL A 61 9.36 -16.11 -19.42
C VAL A 61 8.09 -16.13 -18.57
N LEU A 62 7.25 -15.11 -18.73
CA LEU A 62 6.00 -14.99 -17.98
C LEU A 62 5.06 -16.14 -18.34
N VAL A 63 4.92 -16.42 -19.64
CA VAL A 63 4.11 -17.53 -20.16
C VAL A 63 4.67 -18.88 -19.73
N SER A 64 5.99 -19.09 -19.80
CA SER A 64 6.62 -20.34 -19.37
C SER A 64 6.46 -20.55 -17.86
N THR A 65 6.56 -19.49 -17.06
CA THR A 65 6.34 -19.52 -15.61
C THR A 65 4.90 -19.92 -15.28
N VAL A 66 3.90 -19.30 -15.91
CA VAL A 66 2.49 -19.66 -15.73
C VAL A 66 2.26 -21.13 -16.11
N LYS A 67 2.77 -21.55 -17.29
CA LYS A 67 2.63 -22.93 -17.77
C LYS A 67 3.27 -23.93 -16.81
N ASN A 68 4.45 -23.62 -16.28
CA ASN A 68 5.16 -24.46 -15.30
C ASN A 68 4.42 -24.56 -13.96
N ILE A 69 3.80 -23.48 -13.49
CA ILE A 69 3.00 -23.49 -12.25
C ILE A 69 1.76 -24.37 -12.44
N ILE A 70 1.03 -24.18 -13.54
CA ILE A 70 -0.18 -24.96 -13.83
C ILE A 70 0.17 -26.44 -14.00
N ALA A 71 1.28 -26.76 -14.66
CA ALA A 71 1.73 -28.13 -14.86
C ALA A 71 2.17 -28.84 -13.56
N LYS A 72 2.68 -28.10 -12.56
CA LYS A 72 3.19 -28.68 -11.30
C LYS A 72 2.18 -28.64 -10.15
N ASP A 73 1.57 -27.48 -9.91
CA ASP A 73 0.76 -27.19 -8.73
C ASP A 73 -0.73 -26.99 -9.09
N SER A 74 -1.14 -27.30 -10.33
CA SER A 74 -2.48 -27.00 -10.87
C SER A 74 -2.82 -25.49 -10.87
N ILE A 75 -4.05 -25.14 -11.26
CA ILE A 75 -4.54 -23.75 -11.29
C ILE A 75 -4.54 -23.13 -9.87
N THR A 76 -4.76 -23.95 -8.83
CA THR A 76 -4.72 -23.51 -7.42
C THR A 76 -3.32 -23.07 -6.97
N GLY A 77 -2.26 -23.50 -7.66
CA GLY A 77 -0.89 -23.05 -7.45
C GLY A 77 -0.70 -21.54 -7.59
N LEU A 78 -1.56 -20.85 -8.36
CA LEU A 78 -1.54 -19.39 -8.49
C LEU A 78 -1.93 -18.66 -7.19
N TRP A 79 -2.67 -19.32 -6.30
CA TRP A 79 -3.05 -18.79 -4.97
C TRP A 79 -2.06 -19.15 -3.87
N ARG A 80 -0.93 -19.77 -4.21
CA ARG A 80 0.13 -20.05 -3.25
C ARG A 80 0.63 -18.74 -2.63
N GLY A 81 0.62 -18.67 -1.30
CA GLY A 81 0.96 -17.46 -0.55
C GLY A 81 -0.22 -16.57 -0.13
N THR A 82 -1.47 -16.97 -0.41
CA THR A 82 -2.67 -16.23 0.05
C THR A 82 -2.71 -16.07 1.58
N VAL A 83 -2.46 -17.15 2.33
CA VAL A 83 -2.49 -17.16 3.81
C VAL A 83 -1.51 -16.13 4.42
N PRO A 84 -0.20 -16.15 4.10
CA PRO A 84 0.72 -15.14 4.64
C PRO A 84 0.42 -13.71 4.17
N THR A 85 -0.17 -13.52 2.99
CA THR A 85 -0.65 -12.22 2.51
C THR A 85 -1.81 -11.68 3.35
N ILE A 86 -2.82 -12.52 3.64
CA ILE A 86 -3.98 -12.17 4.47
C ILE A 86 -3.53 -11.79 5.88
N PHE A 87 -2.70 -12.65 6.50
CA PHE A 87 -2.15 -12.38 7.84
C PHE A 87 -1.36 -11.07 7.92
N ARG A 88 -0.74 -10.63 6.82
CA ARG A 88 -0.04 -9.34 6.76
C ARG A 88 -0.99 -8.16 6.57
N ASN A 89 -1.94 -8.29 5.66
CA ASN A 89 -2.72 -7.16 5.19
C ASN A 89 -3.87 -6.81 6.13
N VAL A 90 -4.54 -7.79 6.73
CA VAL A 90 -5.75 -7.54 7.53
C VAL A 90 -5.45 -6.76 8.81
N PRO A 91 -4.47 -7.14 9.67
CA PRO A 91 -4.18 -6.38 10.88
C PRO A 91 -3.64 -4.97 10.58
N GLY A 92 -2.81 -4.86 9.54
CA GLY A 92 -2.21 -3.58 9.12
C GLY A 92 -3.25 -2.58 8.60
N SER A 93 -4.22 -3.05 7.81
CA SER A 93 -5.32 -2.22 7.33
C SER A 93 -6.27 -1.81 8.45
N ALA A 94 -6.62 -2.74 9.36
CA ALA A 94 -7.48 -2.43 10.52
C ALA A 94 -6.86 -1.31 11.38
N LEU A 95 -5.58 -1.42 11.72
CA LEU A 95 -4.86 -0.38 12.47
C LEU A 95 -4.77 0.96 11.72
N TYR A 96 -4.56 0.94 10.40
CA TYR A 96 -4.54 2.16 9.59
C TYR A 96 -5.90 2.87 9.61
N PHE A 97 -7.02 2.15 9.44
CA PHE A 97 -8.33 2.77 9.45
C PHE A 97 -8.75 3.27 10.84
N LEU A 98 -8.40 2.53 11.90
CA LEU A 98 -8.62 2.97 13.28
C LEU A 98 -7.86 4.27 13.57
N THR A 99 -6.55 4.30 13.29
CA THR A 99 -5.73 5.51 13.49
C THR A 99 -6.19 6.67 12.63
N LEU A 100 -6.55 6.43 11.37
CA LEU A 100 -7.08 7.44 10.47
C LEU A 100 -8.41 8.02 10.98
N SER A 101 -9.29 7.17 11.54
CA SER A 101 -10.56 7.60 12.14
C SER A 101 -10.33 8.52 13.33
N GLU A 102 -9.49 8.10 14.28
CA GLU A 102 -9.18 8.89 15.49
C GLU A 102 -8.53 10.24 15.15
N ILE A 103 -7.53 10.23 14.26
CA ILE A 103 -6.83 11.46 13.85
C ILE A 103 -7.80 12.42 13.15
N ARG A 104 -8.67 11.92 12.27
CA ARG A 104 -9.68 12.77 11.61
C ARG A 104 -10.70 13.33 12.59
N GLN A 105 -11.05 12.60 13.65
CA GLN A 105 -11.93 13.11 14.71
C GLN A 105 -11.27 14.23 15.51
N LEU A 106 -9.98 14.07 15.85
CA LEU A 106 -9.19 15.11 16.51
C LEU A 106 -9.06 16.37 15.64
N PHE A 107 -8.73 16.20 14.35
CA PHE A 107 -8.67 17.33 13.40
C PHE A 107 -10.02 18.02 13.24
N LYS A 108 -11.14 17.29 13.28
CA LYS A 108 -12.48 17.88 13.22
C LYS A 108 -12.83 18.69 14.47
N GLN A 109 -12.42 18.24 15.65
CA GLN A 109 -12.57 19.00 16.89
C GLN A 109 -11.75 20.29 16.85
N TYR A 110 -10.55 20.23 16.26
CA TYR A 110 -9.69 21.39 16.06
C TYR A 110 -10.20 22.36 14.98
N SER A 111 -10.67 21.87 13.82
CA SER A 111 -11.22 22.69 12.72
C SER A 111 -12.57 23.34 13.06
N ARG A 112 -13.37 22.77 13.96
CA ARG A 112 -14.59 23.43 14.49
C ARG A 112 -14.27 24.77 15.18
N LEU A 113 -13.03 24.98 15.60
CA LEU A 113 -12.58 26.23 16.21
C LEU A 113 -12.11 27.29 15.18
N HIS A 114 -11.92 26.94 13.90
CA HIS A 114 -11.23 27.85 12.96
C HIS A 114 -11.87 28.09 11.58
N THR A 115 -12.79 27.27 11.02
CA THR A 115 -13.48 27.65 9.76
C THR A 115 -14.75 26.83 9.49
N THR A 116 -15.79 27.48 8.94
CA THR A 116 -17.06 26.94 8.44
C THR A 116 -16.86 25.77 7.47
N ALA A 117 -17.31 24.58 7.87
CA ALA A 117 -17.24 23.36 7.08
C ALA A 117 -18.11 23.45 5.80
N LEU A 118 -17.47 23.37 4.63
CA LEU A 118 -18.18 23.07 3.38
C LEU A 118 -18.84 21.69 3.53
N SER A 119 -20.17 21.73 3.60
CA SER A 119 -21.03 20.55 3.67
C SER A 119 -21.26 20.02 2.26
N GLY A 120 -20.70 18.85 1.94
CA GLY A 120 -21.07 18.14 0.72
C GLY A 120 -20.00 17.19 0.22
N SER A 121 -20.14 15.89 0.52
CA SER A 121 -20.13 14.81 -0.48
C SER A 121 -20.07 13.44 0.19
N GLY A 122 -20.78 12.47 -0.39
CA GLY A 122 -21.15 11.16 0.17
C GLY A 122 -20.02 10.17 0.40
N SER A 123 -18.87 10.62 0.93
CA SER A 123 -17.85 9.73 1.48
C SER A 123 -18.11 9.50 2.98
N SER A 124 -17.86 8.28 3.45
CA SER A 124 -17.94 7.90 4.87
C SER A 124 -17.05 8.76 5.80
N LEU A 125 -16.11 9.52 5.22
CA LEU A 125 -15.11 10.31 5.92
C LEU A 125 -15.42 11.82 5.90
N PRO A 126 -15.06 12.57 6.96
CA PRO A 126 -15.27 14.02 7.01
C PRO A 126 -14.39 14.74 5.98
N VAL A 127 -14.98 15.65 5.20
CA VAL A 127 -14.30 16.45 4.18
C VAL A 127 -13.54 17.59 4.86
N ILE A 128 -12.21 17.58 4.77
CA ILE A 128 -11.31 18.63 5.27
C ILE A 128 -10.59 19.27 4.06
N SER A 129 -9.95 20.43 4.23
CA SER A 129 -9.14 21.10 3.20
C SER A 129 -8.10 20.13 2.58
N SER A 130 -7.77 20.31 1.30
CA SER A 130 -6.85 19.43 0.57
C SER A 130 -5.48 19.27 1.25
N ARG A 131 -4.98 20.33 1.92
CA ARG A 131 -3.73 20.30 2.69
C ARG A 131 -3.86 19.48 3.97
N ASP A 132 -4.99 19.60 4.66
CA ASP A 132 -5.27 18.86 5.88
C ASP A 132 -5.49 17.37 5.60
N ASN A 133 -6.12 17.02 4.46
CA ASN A 133 -6.23 15.63 4.01
C ASN A 133 -4.87 14.97 3.74
N LEU A 134 -3.95 15.72 3.12
CA LEU A 134 -2.58 15.27 2.90
C LEU A 134 -1.88 15.00 4.24
N ILE A 135 -1.88 15.98 5.15
CA ILE A 135 -1.21 15.90 6.44
C ILE A 135 -1.85 14.82 7.32
N ALA A 136 -3.18 14.71 7.35
CA ALA A 136 -3.90 13.68 8.08
C ALA A 136 -3.56 12.28 7.55
N GLY A 137 -3.47 12.10 6.23
CA GLY A 137 -3.06 10.82 5.63
C GLY A 137 -1.60 10.46 5.98
N MET A 138 -0.69 11.43 5.90
CA MET A 138 0.72 11.25 6.24
C MET A 138 0.92 10.90 7.72
N THR A 139 0.30 11.66 8.63
CA THR A 139 0.41 11.48 10.08
C THR A 139 -0.24 10.18 10.54
N ALA A 140 -1.43 9.83 10.03
CA ALA A 140 -2.07 8.56 10.32
C ALA A 140 -1.22 7.37 9.90
N ARG A 141 -0.62 7.44 8.70
CA ARG A 141 0.25 6.37 8.22
C ARG A 141 1.55 6.27 9.02
N GLY A 142 2.11 7.40 9.46
CA GLY A 142 3.24 7.43 10.39
C GLY A 142 2.91 6.74 11.71
N ILE A 143 1.87 7.21 12.42
CA ILE A 143 1.51 6.66 13.73
C ILE A 143 1.14 5.17 13.65
N ALA A 144 0.33 4.78 12.66
CA ALA A 144 0.03 3.37 12.43
C ALA A 144 1.30 2.55 12.15
N GLY A 145 2.24 3.13 11.40
CA GLY A 145 3.54 2.54 11.12
C GLY A 145 4.35 2.30 12.39
N LEU A 146 4.40 3.25 13.34
CA LEU A 146 5.11 3.10 14.61
C LEU A 146 4.57 1.90 15.41
N ILE A 147 3.25 1.83 15.55
CA ILE A 147 2.58 0.79 16.33
C ILE A 147 2.83 -0.59 15.72
N VAL A 148 2.78 -0.70 14.39
CA VAL A 148 2.93 -1.96 13.66
C VAL A 148 4.40 -2.36 13.46
N MET A 149 5.35 -1.45 13.73
CA MET A 149 6.75 -1.69 13.38
C MET A 149 7.40 -2.87 14.09
N PRO A 150 7.23 -3.06 15.42
CA PRO A 150 7.82 -4.21 16.11
C PRO A 150 7.39 -5.55 15.51
N ALA A 151 6.09 -5.71 15.22
CA ALA A 151 5.57 -6.90 14.58
C ALA A 151 6.11 -7.09 13.15
N THR A 152 6.28 -5.99 12.42
CA THR A 152 6.84 -6.00 11.06
C THR A 152 8.30 -6.44 11.05
N VAL A 153 9.12 -5.92 11.96
CA VAL A 153 10.54 -6.27 12.06
C VAL A 153 10.71 -7.74 12.45
N ILE A 154 9.97 -8.21 13.47
CA ILE A 154 10.01 -9.61 13.88
C ILE A 154 9.65 -10.53 12.70
N LYS A 155 8.55 -10.21 11.98
CA LYS A 155 8.11 -10.98 10.83
C LYS A 155 9.17 -11.03 9.72
N VAL A 156 9.68 -9.87 9.30
CA VAL A 156 10.65 -9.78 8.20
C VAL A 156 11.94 -10.53 8.51
N ARG A 157 12.40 -10.47 9.76
CA ARG A 157 13.60 -11.20 10.19
C ARG A 157 13.37 -12.70 10.30
N TYR A 158 12.19 -13.11 10.78
CA TYR A 158 11.79 -14.51 10.83
C TYR A 158 11.66 -15.14 9.43
N GLU A 159 11.12 -14.40 8.46
CA GLU A 159 10.98 -14.86 7.07
C GLU A 159 12.31 -14.81 6.28
N SER A 160 13.33 -14.12 6.79
CA SER A 160 14.61 -13.98 6.09
C SER A 160 15.52 -15.18 6.31
N SER A 161 16.13 -15.68 5.24
CA SER A 161 17.12 -16.77 5.32
C SER A 161 18.44 -16.37 6.00
N PHE A 162 18.63 -15.08 6.29
CA PHE A 162 19.82 -14.55 6.95
C PHE A 162 19.85 -14.82 8.46
N TYR A 163 18.69 -15.06 9.08
CA TYR A 163 18.59 -15.35 10.50
C TYR A 163 17.86 -16.66 10.73
N SER A 164 18.48 -17.59 11.45
CA SER A 164 17.87 -18.89 11.77
C SER A 164 17.19 -18.82 13.13
N TYR A 165 15.97 -18.27 13.18
CA TYR A 165 15.17 -18.25 14.41
C TYR A 165 14.28 -19.49 14.50
N LYS A 166 14.28 -20.15 15.68
CA LYS A 166 13.45 -21.33 15.93
C LYS A 166 11.96 -21.01 16.11
N SER A 167 11.64 -19.79 16.51
CA SER A 167 10.27 -19.31 16.71
C SER A 167 10.18 -17.79 16.65
N VAL A 168 8.97 -17.26 16.45
CA VAL A 168 8.69 -15.81 16.51
C VAL A 168 9.09 -15.21 17.86
N TRP A 169 8.85 -15.95 18.95
CA TRP A 169 9.25 -15.54 20.30
C TRP A 169 10.77 -15.55 20.49
N SER A 170 11.46 -16.54 19.90
CA SER A 170 12.91 -16.58 19.87
C SER A 170 13.50 -15.40 19.09
N ALA A 171 12.86 -15.01 17.98
CA ALA A 171 13.26 -13.83 17.21
C ALA A 171 13.08 -12.54 18.03
N ALA A 172 11.92 -12.35 18.68
CA ALA A 172 11.66 -11.18 19.52
C ALA A 172 12.64 -11.08 20.70
N THR A 173 12.88 -12.20 21.40
CA THR A 173 13.82 -12.24 22.53
C THR A 173 15.26 -12.00 22.07
N SER A 174 15.66 -12.57 20.93
CA SER A 174 16.99 -12.35 20.37
C SER A 174 17.21 -10.89 20.01
N ILE A 175 16.25 -10.25 19.31
CA ILE A 175 16.33 -8.82 18.95
C ILE A 175 16.47 -7.96 20.20
N LEU A 176 15.66 -8.23 21.23
CA LEU A 176 15.72 -7.47 22.48
C LEU A 176 17.07 -7.64 23.20
N LYS A 177 17.66 -8.84 23.18
CA LYS A 177 18.96 -9.12 23.81
C LYS A 177 20.14 -8.55 23.04
N THR A 178 20.13 -8.57 21.70
CA THR A 178 21.27 -8.15 20.86
C THR A 178 21.25 -6.68 20.48
N GLU A 179 20.07 -6.12 20.22
CA GLU A 179 19.91 -4.76 19.68
C GLU A 179 19.09 -3.84 20.60
N GLY A 180 18.55 -4.40 21.70
CA GLY A 180 17.68 -3.68 22.61
C GLY A 180 16.36 -3.28 21.97
N PHE A 181 15.66 -2.35 22.63
CA PHE A 181 14.36 -1.86 22.17
C PHE A 181 14.43 -1.15 20.80
N LYS A 182 15.58 -0.54 20.47
CA LYS A 182 15.79 0.15 19.19
C LYS A 182 15.78 -0.80 17.99
N GLY A 183 16.14 -2.07 18.18
CA GLY A 183 16.11 -3.08 17.11
C GLY A 183 14.73 -3.27 16.49
N PHE A 184 13.66 -3.13 17.28
CA PHE A 184 12.27 -3.24 16.80
C PHE A 184 11.82 -2.09 15.90
N PHE A 185 12.55 -0.98 15.87
CA PHE A 185 12.24 0.20 15.05
C PHE A 185 13.28 0.42 13.95
N TYR A 186 14.19 -0.55 13.75
CA TYR A 186 15.20 -0.45 12.71
C TYR A 186 14.54 -0.38 11.32
N GLY A 187 14.91 0.63 10.53
CA GLY A 187 14.31 0.89 9.22
C GLY A 187 12.95 1.61 9.26
N TYR A 188 12.50 2.10 10.42
CA TYR A 188 11.26 2.86 10.54
C TYR A 188 11.25 4.15 9.72
N GLY A 189 12.33 4.94 9.81
CA GLY A 189 12.47 6.13 8.95
C GLY A 189 12.23 5.81 7.48
N ALA A 190 12.76 4.68 6.99
CA ALA A 190 12.61 4.26 5.59
C ALA A 190 11.25 3.74 5.20
N THR A 191 10.49 3.30 6.19
CA THR A 191 9.11 2.94 5.96
C THR A 191 8.22 4.18 5.96
N VAL A 192 8.46 5.15 6.85
CA VAL A 192 7.68 6.41 6.91
C VAL A 192 7.90 7.29 5.70
N LEU A 193 9.17 7.53 5.33
CA LEU A 193 9.51 8.41 4.21
C LEU A 193 8.87 7.94 2.91
N ARG A 194 8.59 6.65 2.81
CA ARG A 194 7.88 6.04 1.68
C ARG A 194 6.37 6.05 1.87
N ASP A 195 5.89 5.48 2.98
CA ASP A 195 4.49 5.16 3.16
C ASP A 195 3.64 6.40 3.48
N ALA A 196 4.19 7.38 4.22
CA ALA A 196 3.45 8.57 4.61
C ALA A 196 3.14 9.47 3.39
N PRO A 197 4.10 9.86 2.53
CA PRO A 197 3.79 10.64 1.34
C PRO A 197 2.81 9.93 0.40
N GLN A 198 2.95 8.60 0.25
CA GLN A 198 2.03 7.81 -0.55
C GLN A 198 0.60 7.88 -0.02
N ALA A 199 0.41 7.73 1.29
CA ALA A 199 -0.92 7.79 1.90
C ALA A 199 -1.56 9.17 1.77
N GLY A 200 -0.79 10.23 2.03
CA GLY A 200 -1.26 11.62 1.88
C GLY A 200 -1.67 11.92 0.44
N LEU A 201 -0.77 11.68 -0.51
CA LEU A 201 -1.03 11.96 -1.93
C LEU A 201 -2.20 11.14 -2.46
N TYR A 202 -2.30 9.87 -2.06
CA TYR A 202 -3.43 9.01 -2.44
C TYR A 202 -4.77 9.61 -2.01
N VAL A 203 -4.91 10.03 -0.74
CA VAL A 203 -6.15 10.66 -0.25
C VAL A 203 -6.43 11.96 -1.02
N LEU A 204 -5.42 12.80 -1.22
CA LEU A 204 -5.58 14.07 -1.94
C LEU A 204 -6.08 13.86 -3.38
N PHE A 205 -5.45 12.97 -4.14
CA PHE A 205 -5.86 12.69 -5.52
C PHE A 205 -7.21 11.99 -5.58
N TYR A 206 -7.52 11.13 -4.61
CA TYR A 206 -8.80 10.45 -4.53
C TYR A 206 -9.96 11.44 -4.35
N GLU A 207 -9.84 12.38 -3.42
CA GLU A 207 -10.85 13.44 -3.24
C GLU A 207 -10.96 14.33 -4.48
N ARG A 208 -9.83 14.69 -5.10
CA ARG A 208 -9.83 15.51 -6.31
C ARG A 208 -10.48 14.81 -7.50
N ALA A 209 -10.21 13.51 -7.68
CA ALA A 209 -10.77 12.70 -8.75
C ALA A 209 -12.29 12.54 -8.60
N LYS A 210 -12.79 12.34 -7.38
CA LYS A 210 -14.23 12.30 -7.11
C LYS A 210 -14.94 13.59 -7.49
N LEU A 211 -14.32 14.74 -7.20
CA LEU A 211 -14.87 16.05 -7.58
C LEU A 211 -14.88 16.24 -9.11
N TRP A 212 -13.83 15.80 -9.81
CA TRP A 212 -13.75 15.89 -11.27
C TRP A 212 -14.77 15.00 -11.98
N ILE A 213 -15.06 13.82 -11.44
CA ILE A 213 -15.98 12.84 -12.04
C ILE A 213 -17.46 13.20 -11.72
N GLY A 214 -17.71 14.22 -10.90
CA GLY A 214 -19.08 14.69 -10.61
C GLY A 214 -19.80 13.88 -9.53
N ALA A 215 -19.07 13.32 -8.56
CA ALA A 215 -19.64 12.55 -7.44
C ALA A 215 -20.56 13.36 -6.51
N ASN A 216 -20.64 14.70 -6.67
CA ASN A 216 -21.50 15.57 -5.86
C ASN A 216 -23.00 15.38 -6.14
N SER A 217 -23.38 14.78 -7.28
CA SER A 217 -24.78 14.73 -7.74
C SER A 217 -25.54 13.43 -7.36
N TYR A 218 -24.86 12.41 -6.84
CA TYR A 218 -25.50 11.14 -6.46
C TYR A 218 -25.13 10.76 -5.02
N ALA A 219 -26.14 10.65 -4.15
CA ALA A 219 -25.98 10.29 -2.73
C ALA A 219 -25.43 8.86 -2.51
N ILE A 220 -25.40 8.06 -3.57
CA ILE A 220 -24.74 6.75 -3.68
C ILE A 220 -23.93 6.85 -4.97
N ALA A 221 -22.66 7.25 -4.87
CA ALA A 221 -21.82 7.26 -6.06
C ALA A 221 -21.60 5.81 -6.51
N SER A 222 -21.80 5.55 -7.81
CA SER A 222 -21.65 4.23 -8.41
C SER A 222 -20.28 3.64 -8.04
N PRO A 223 -20.16 2.32 -7.77
CA PRO A 223 -18.87 1.66 -7.54
C PRO A 223 -17.81 2.03 -8.59
N ILE A 224 -18.25 2.27 -9.83
CA ILE A 224 -17.40 2.71 -10.95
C ILE A 224 -16.71 4.06 -10.68
N ILE A 225 -17.40 5.02 -10.05
CA ILE A 225 -16.86 6.35 -9.72
C ILE A 225 -15.78 6.23 -8.65
N HIS A 226 -16.03 5.45 -7.61
CA HIS A 226 -15.06 5.22 -6.54
C HIS A 226 -13.84 4.46 -7.05
N SER A 227 -14.03 3.46 -7.91
CA SER A 227 -12.94 2.65 -8.45
C SER A 227 -12.08 3.38 -9.47
N SER A 228 -12.69 4.18 -10.35
CA SER A 228 -11.95 5.06 -11.27
C SER A 228 -11.17 6.14 -10.52
N SER A 229 -11.78 6.75 -9.50
CA SER A 229 -11.10 7.71 -8.61
C SER A 229 -9.94 7.05 -7.86
N ALA A 230 -10.13 5.84 -7.35
CA ALA A 230 -9.10 5.06 -6.66
C ALA A 230 -7.95 4.65 -7.58
N LEU A 231 -8.26 4.28 -8.83
CA LEU A 231 -7.27 3.94 -9.84
C LEU A 231 -6.41 5.16 -10.18
N PHE A 232 -7.04 6.30 -10.49
CA PHE A 232 -6.34 7.55 -10.79
C PHE A 232 -5.45 8.00 -9.63
N ALA A 233 -6.00 8.03 -8.42
CA ALA A 233 -5.25 8.36 -7.22
C ALA A 233 -4.06 7.41 -6.99
N GLY A 234 -4.26 6.11 -7.23
CA GLY A 234 -3.21 5.10 -7.15
C GLY A 234 -2.08 5.37 -8.15
N ILE A 235 -2.40 5.71 -9.40
CA ILE A 235 -1.40 6.01 -10.44
C ILE A 235 -0.62 7.28 -10.08
N SER A 236 -1.33 8.39 -9.84
CA SER A 236 -0.71 9.69 -9.57
C SER A 236 0.16 9.67 -8.31
N ALA A 237 -0.34 9.07 -7.22
CA ALA A 237 0.46 8.92 -6.00
C ALA A 237 1.69 8.06 -6.24
N THR A 238 1.56 6.95 -6.98
CA THR A 238 2.69 6.05 -7.27
C THR A 238 3.79 6.74 -8.08
N ILE A 239 3.42 7.53 -9.09
CA ILE A 239 4.38 8.28 -9.91
C ILE A 239 5.14 9.30 -9.05
N LEU A 240 4.42 10.06 -8.22
CA LEU A 240 5.04 11.12 -7.41
C LEU A 240 5.88 10.58 -6.24
N THR A 241 5.54 9.40 -5.71
CA THR A 241 6.35 8.78 -4.64
C THR A 241 7.46 7.87 -5.14
N GLN A 242 7.56 7.66 -6.44
CA GLN A 242 8.55 6.80 -7.05
C GLN A 242 10.00 7.12 -6.62
N PRO A 243 10.44 8.39 -6.52
CA PRO A 243 11.78 8.71 -6.03
C PRO A 243 12.05 8.23 -4.60
N PHE A 244 11.07 8.29 -3.70
CA PHE A 244 11.22 7.82 -2.32
C PHE A 244 11.31 6.30 -2.24
N ASP A 245 10.57 5.60 -3.10
CA ASP A 245 10.67 4.14 -3.22
C ASP A 245 12.04 3.72 -3.74
N MET A 246 12.60 4.46 -4.71
CA MET A 246 13.94 4.21 -5.26
C MET A 246 15.01 4.27 -4.16
N VAL A 247 14.99 5.30 -3.30
CA VAL A 247 15.95 5.41 -2.18
C VAL A 247 15.90 4.17 -1.30
N LYS A 248 14.69 3.68 -0.99
CA LYS A 248 14.52 2.47 -0.18
C LYS A 248 15.03 1.23 -0.90
N THR A 249 14.70 1.03 -2.18
CA THR A 249 15.13 -0.15 -2.93
C THR A 249 16.64 -0.19 -3.09
N ARG A 250 17.30 0.96 -3.33
CA ARG A 250 18.77 1.02 -3.40
C ARG A 250 19.44 0.72 -2.07
N MET A 251 18.91 1.26 -0.97
CA MET A 251 19.37 0.89 0.38
C MET A 251 19.25 -0.62 0.63
N GLN A 252 18.20 -1.27 0.11
CA GLN A 252 17.99 -2.71 0.24
C GLN A 252 18.88 -3.54 -0.69
N LEU A 253 19.16 -3.06 -1.90
CA LEU A 253 19.94 -3.79 -2.92
C LEU A 253 21.46 -3.63 -2.74
N LYS A 254 21.91 -2.49 -2.20
CA LYS A 254 23.32 -2.14 -2.03
C LYS A 254 23.61 -1.71 -0.58
N PRO A 255 23.51 -2.62 0.40
CA PRO A 255 23.67 -2.30 1.82
C PRO A 255 25.08 -1.80 2.20
N LEU A 256 26.11 -2.14 1.40
CA LEU A 256 27.49 -1.68 1.61
C LEU A 256 27.67 -0.20 1.23
N ASP A 257 27.04 0.24 0.14
CA ASP A 257 27.12 1.61 -0.37
C ASP A 257 26.17 2.58 0.34
N TYR A 258 25.07 2.03 0.88
CA TYR A 258 23.97 2.73 1.51
C TYR A 258 23.67 2.14 2.89
N ARG A 259 24.47 2.53 3.89
CA ARG A 259 24.36 2.03 5.27
C ARG A 259 23.10 2.53 5.98
N ASN A 260 22.74 3.79 5.71
CA ASN A 260 21.63 4.48 6.36
C ASN A 260 20.72 5.13 5.33
N MET A 261 19.43 5.21 5.64
CA MET A 261 18.51 5.88 4.72
C MET A 261 18.82 7.36 4.56
N LEU A 262 19.22 8.07 5.61
CA LEU A 262 19.58 9.48 5.48
C LEU A 262 20.77 9.66 4.52
N GLN A 263 21.73 8.74 4.55
CA GLN A 263 22.85 8.71 3.61
C GLN A 263 22.39 8.39 2.19
N ALA A 264 21.46 7.44 2.03
CA ALA A 264 20.88 7.11 0.72
C ALA A 264 20.07 8.27 0.14
N ALA A 265 19.20 8.89 0.94
CA ALA A 265 18.44 10.07 0.54
C ALA A 265 19.37 11.24 0.20
N ARG A 266 20.45 11.43 0.97
CA ARG A 266 21.43 12.50 0.70
C ARG A 266 22.22 12.23 -0.58
N LYS A 267 22.64 10.99 -0.83
CA LYS A 267 23.30 10.61 -2.09
C LYS A 267 22.37 10.76 -3.30
N VAL A 268 21.10 10.40 -3.17
CA VAL A 268 20.13 10.39 -4.28
C VAL A 268 19.55 11.79 -4.56
N PHE A 269 19.26 12.60 -3.53
CA PHE A 269 18.61 13.91 -3.69
C PHE A 269 19.54 15.12 -3.54
N LEU A 270 20.65 14.98 -2.79
CA LEU A 270 21.52 16.09 -2.38
C LEU A 270 22.91 16.07 -3.02
N ILE A 271 23.32 14.97 -3.65
CA ILE A 271 24.57 14.88 -4.44
C ILE A 271 24.20 14.56 -5.89
N PRO A 272 23.79 15.57 -6.68
CA PRO A 272 23.37 15.35 -8.06
C PRO A 272 24.55 14.97 -8.98
N SER A 273 25.78 15.38 -8.68
CA SER A 273 26.92 15.23 -9.61
C SER A 273 27.24 13.78 -9.95
N ASP A 274 27.27 12.89 -8.95
CA ASP A 274 27.66 11.49 -9.16
C ASP A 274 26.46 10.66 -9.67
N TYR A 275 25.24 10.99 -9.23
CA TYR A 275 24.02 10.26 -9.63
C TYR A 275 23.54 10.61 -11.05
N PHE A 276 23.57 11.89 -11.43
CA PHE A 276 23.16 12.31 -12.77
C PHE A 276 24.14 11.85 -13.86
N GLN A 277 25.41 11.62 -13.52
CA GLN A 277 26.41 11.12 -14.47
C GLN A 277 26.27 9.61 -14.72
N GLU A 278 25.78 8.82 -13.76
CA GLU A 278 25.65 7.36 -13.92
C GLU A 278 24.28 6.88 -14.46
N GLU A 279 23.15 7.46 -14.04
CA GLU A 279 21.80 6.92 -14.37
C GLU A 279 20.81 7.96 -14.94
N GLY A 280 21.09 9.26 -14.80
CA GLY A 280 20.22 10.35 -15.27
C GLY A 280 18.82 10.41 -14.59
N PHE A 281 17.94 11.27 -15.11
CA PHE A 281 16.60 11.50 -14.54
C PHE A 281 15.68 10.26 -14.61
N LEU A 282 15.89 9.39 -15.60
CA LEU A 282 15.08 8.18 -15.78
C LEU A 282 15.39 7.10 -14.71
N GLY A 283 16.56 7.15 -14.07
CA GLY A 283 16.92 6.24 -12.98
C GLY A 283 15.97 6.34 -11.77
N PHE A 284 15.37 7.51 -11.52
CA PHE A 284 14.34 7.66 -10.50
C PHE A 284 13.11 6.79 -10.75
N PHE A 285 12.79 6.53 -12.02
CA PHE A 285 11.61 5.76 -12.43
C PHE A 285 11.89 4.26 -12.56
N ASP A 286 13.09 3.81 -12.21
CA ASP A 286 13.41 2.38 -12.26
C ASP A 286 12.49 1.57 -11.32
N GLY A 287 11.90 0.51 -11.87
CA GLY A 287 10.91 -0.31 -11.18
C GLY A 287 9.49 0.28 -11.10
N ILE A 288 9.20 1.46 -11.69
CA ILE A 288 7.85 2.06 -11.63
C ILE A 288 6.78 1.17 -12.26
N THR A 289 7.09 0.47 -13.36
CA THR A 289 6.18 -0.46 -14.03
C THR A 289 5.64 -1.49 -13.06
N MET A 290 6.48 -2.00 -12.16
CA MET A 290 6.09 -3.00 -11.17
C MET A 290 5.17 -2.44 -10.10
N ARG A 291 5.32 -1.15 -9.75
CA ARG A 291 4.45 -0.50 -8.78
C ARG A 291 3.10 -0.15 -9.42
N LEU A 292 3.10 0.42 -10.63
CA LEU A 292 1.88 0.73 -11.40
C LEU A 292 1.07 -0.50 -11.78
N ALA A 293 1.73 -1.63 -12.00
CA ALA A 293 1.07 -2.91 -12.23
C ALA A 293 0.19 -3.33 -11.04
N ARG A 294 0.63 -3.10 -9.80
CA ARG A 294 -0.01 -3.64 -8.60
C ARG A 294 -0.86 -2.63 -7.85
N LYS A 295 -0.30 -1.47 -7.51
CA LYS A 295 -0.87 -0.55 -6.51
C LYS A 295 -2.21 0.08 -6.96
N PRO A 296 -2.31 0.62 -8.19
CA PRO A 296 -3.58 1.16 -8.70
C PRO A 296 -4.66 0.08 -8.84
N VAL A 297 -4.31 -1.07 -9.43
CA VAL A 297 -5.24 -2.20 -9.63
C VAL A 297 -5.79 -2.69 -8.30
N GLN A 298 -4.92 -2.88 -7.31
CA GLN A 298 -5.31 -3.25 -5.94
C GLN A 298 -6.26 -2.24 -5.32
N SER A 299 -5.98 -0.95 -5.49
CA SER A 299 -6.82 0.11 -4.94
C SER A 299 -8.20 0.14 -5.59
N ALA A 300 -8.26 0.02 -6.93
CA ALA A 300 -9.52 -0.01 -7.66
C ALA A 300 -10.41 -1.18 -7.24
N VAL A 301 -9.87 -2.39 -7.19
CA VAL A 301 -10.62 -3.60 -6.80
C VAL A 301 -11.13 -3.50 -5.36
N ALA A 302 -10.28 -3.04 -4.43
CA ALA A 302 -10.69 -2.87 -3.03
C ALA A 302 -11.84 -1.87 -2.89
N TRP A 303 -11.77 -0.71 -3.56
CA TRP A 303 -12.85 0.27 -3.50
C TRP A 303 -14.14 -0.24 -4.15
N THR A 304 -14.08 -0.96 -5.28
CA THR A 304 -15.29 -1.56 -5.89
C THR A 304 -16.02 -2.47 -4.91
N ILE A 305 -15.27 -3.39 -4.28
CA ILE A 305 -15.85 -4.39 -3.39
C ILE A 305 -16.38 -3.73 -2.11
N TYR A 306 -15.66 -2.74 -1.60
CA TYR A 306 -16.07 -1.99 -0.42
C TYR A 306 -17.42 -1.29 -0.64
N GLU A 307 -17.57 -0.56 -1.75
CA GLU A 307 -18.81 0.17 -2.06
C GLU A 307 -19.99 -0.78 -2.32
N GLU A 308 -19.74 -1.91 -2.99
CA GLU A 308 -20.80 -2.91 -3.21
C GLU A 308 -21.30 -3.47 -1.88
N ILE A 309 -20.40 -3.83 -0.95
CA ILE A 309 -20.79 -4.36 0.36
C ILE A 309 -21.57 -3.32 1.17
N VAL A 310 -21.11 -2.07 1.21
CA VAL A 310 -21.82 -0.99 1.93
C VAL A 310 -23.20 -0.75 1.31
N THR A 311 -23.30 -0.77 -0.02
CA THR A 311 -24.58 -0.60 -0.73
C THR A 311 -25.56 -1.73 -0.42
N GLN A 312 -25.09 -2.98 -0.41
CA GLN A 312 -25.91 -4.14 -0.05
C GLN A 312 -26.37 -4.09 1.41
N PHE A 313 -25.48 -3.69 2.34
CA PHE A 313 -25.83 -3.52 3.75
C PHE A 313 -26.93 -2.46 3.95
N HIS A 314 -26.83 -1.33 3.25
CA HIS A 314 -27.88 -0.29 3.28
C HIS A 314 -29.21 -0.78 2.68
N LYS A 315 -29.18 -1.51 1.56
CA LYS A 315 -30.38 -2.11 0.96
C LYS A 315 -31.07 -3.05 1.97
N TYR A 316 -30.30 -3.97 2.56
CA TYR A 316 -30.81 -4.93 3.54
C TYR A 316 -31.46 -4.24 4.75
N ARG A 317 -30.81 -3.19 5.29
CA ARG A 317 -31.36 -2.43 6.41
C ARG A 317 -32.65 -1.70 6.05
N ASN A 318 -32.74 -1.12 4.85
CA ASN A 318 -33.96 -0.45 4.39
C ASN A 318 -35.12 -1.44 4.21
N THR A 319 -34.85 -2.67 3.75
CA THR A 319 -35.86 -3.74 3.67
C THR A 319 -36.34 -4.17 5.05
N MET A 320 -35.44 -4.30 6.02
CA MET A 320 -35.80 -4.66 7.41
C MET A 320 -36.55 -3.55 8.15
N ALA A 321 -36.35 -2.28 7.79
CA ALA A 321 -37.10 -1.16 8.37
C ALA A 321 -38.51 -0.97 7.77
N GLN A 322 -38.82 -1.69 6.68
CA GLN A 322 -40.13 -1.65 6.02
C GLN A 322 -41.03 -2.84 6.41
N ASN A 323 -40.49 -3.83 7.12
CA ASN A 323 -41.20 -4.98 7.69
C ASN A 323 -41.35 -4.79 9.22
#